data_AF-A0AAF0LGJ2-F1
#
_entry.id   AF-A0AAF0LGJ2-F1
#
_cell.length_a   1.000
_cell.length_b   1.000
_cell.length_c   1.000
_cell.angle_alpha   90.00
_cell.angle_beta   90.00
_cell.angle_gamma   90.00
#
_symmetry.space_group_name_H-M   'P 1'
#
loop_
_entity.id
_entity.type
_entity.pdbx_description
1 polymer ?
#
loop_
_entity_poly.entity_id
_entity_poly.type
_entity_poly.pdbx_seq_one_letter_code
_entity_poly.pdbx_strand_id
1 'polypeptide(L)' 'MVANNGSKVQFNVYLPAELVRELKHRAIDEGVSLSSLVEHVMSTYLSGDETAPTEGERP' A
#
# COMPACT_ATOMS: atom_id res chain seq x y z
N MET A 1 5.86 -27.15 14.55
CA MET A 1 5.82 -26.45 13.25
C MET A 1 5.92 -24.96 13.51
N VAL A 2 7.10 -24.37 13.26
CA VAL A 2 7.33 -22.93 13.44
C VAL A 2 6.88 -22.25 12.15
N ALA A 3 5.80 -21.48 12.20
CA ALA A 3 5.33 -20.73 11.03
C ALA A 3 6.35 -19.62 10.74
N ASN A 4 7.13 -19.83 9.67
CA ASN A 4 8.07 -18.86 9.12
C ASN A 4 7.25 -17.73 8.48
N ASN A 5 6.75 -16.80 9.30
CA ASN A 5 6.21 -15.53 8.82
C ASN A 5 7.42 -14.69 8.36
N GLY A 6 7.81 -14.85 7.09
CA GLY A 6 8.74 -13.93 6.43
C GLY A 6 8.36 -12.50 6.79
N SER A 7 9.30 -11.80 7.42
CA SER A 7 9.15 -10.65 8.30
C SER A 7 8.05 -9.65 7.94
N LYS A 8 6.81 -9.91 8.39
CA LYS A 8 5.74 -8.90 8.36
C LYS A 8 6.05 -7.88 9.46
N VAL A 9 6.60 -6.73 9.08
CA VAL A 9 6.88 -5.62 9.99
C VAL A 9 5.61 -4.82 10.26
N GLN A 10 5.40 -4.41 11.52
CA GLN A 10 4.28 -3.52 11.87
C GLN A 10 4.68 -2.08 11.56
N PHE A 11 3.92 -1.43 10.70
CA PHE A 11 4.12 -0.04 10.31
C PHE A 11 3.08 0.84 11.01
N ASN A 12 3.49 1.55 12.05
CA ASN A 12 2.59 2.46 12.78
C ASN A 12 2.67 3.85 12.18
N VAL A 13 1.55 4.35 11.66
CA VAL A 13 1.43 5.71 11.13
C VAL A 13 0.25 6.43 11.74
N TYR A 14 0.41 7.74 11.92
CA TYR A 14 -0.65 8.61 12.39
C TYR A 14 -1.32 9.24 11.17
N LEU A 15 -2.57 8.85 10.95
CA LEU A 15 -3.44 9.38 9.92
C LEU A 15 -4.61 10.13 10.58
N PRO A 16 -5.25 11.08 9.88
CA PRO A 16 -6.48 11.69 10.35
C PRO A 16 -7.55 10.64 10.64
N ALA A 17 -8.30 10.82 11.72
CA ALA A 17 -9.32 9.85 12.14
C ALA A 17 -10.37 9.58 11.05
N GLU A 18 -10.73 10.62 10.29
CA GLU A 18 -11.66 10.52 9.15
C GLU A 18 -11.09 9.63 8.05
N LEU A 19 -9.80 9.78 7.71
CA LEU A 19 -9.15 8.99 6.67
C LEU A 19 -9.04 7.52 7.08
N VAL A 20 -8.74 7.23 8.35
CA VAL A 20 -8.73 5.85 8.88
C VAL A 20 -10.11 5.21 8.82
N ARG A 21 -11.17 6.00 9.07
CA ARG A 21 -12.55 5.53 8.98
C ARG A 21 -12.90 5.15 7.54
N GLU A 22 -12.62 6.01 6.58
CA GLU A 22 -12.86 5.73 5.15
C GLU A 22 -12.09 4.48 4.69
N LEU A 23 -10.81 4.35 5.09
CA LEU A 23 -10.00 3.17 4.77
C LEU A 23 -10.60 1.88 5.33
N LYS A 24 -11.10 1.92 6.57
CA LYS A 24 -11.77 0.78 7.21
C LYS A 24 -13.03 0.38 6.46
N HIS A 25 -13.88 1.35 6.15
CA HIS A 25 -15.12 1.08 5.41
C HIS A 25 -14.81 0.42 4.06
N ARG A 26 -13.83 0.96 3.33
CA ARG A 26 -13.40 0.39 2.05
C ARG A 26 -12.82 -1.01 2.17
N ALA A 27 -11.97 -1.25 3.18
CA ALA A 27 -11.41 -2.59 3.43
C ALA A 27 -12.52 -3.61 3.74
N ILE A 28 -13.53 -3.21 4.53
CA ILE A 28 -14.69 -4.07 4.84
C ILE A 28 -15.53 -4.33 3.59
N ASP A 29 -15.79 -3.31 2.78
CA ASP A 29 -16.58 -3.40 1.55
C ASP A 29 -15.93 -4.33 0.52
N GLU A 30 -14.61 -4.21 0.34
CA GLU A 30 -13.82 -5.07 -0.56
C GLU A 30 -13.50 -6.45 0.03
N GLY A 31 -13.83 -6.69 1.31
CA GLY A 31 -13.53 -7.95 2.00
C GLY A 31 -12.04 -8.20 2.21
N VAL A 32 -11.21 -7.14 2.18
CA VAL A 32 -9.76 -7.23 2.35
C VAL A 32 -9.32 -6.72 3.73
N SER A 33 -8.12 -7.13 4.15
CA SER A 33 -7.53 -6.55 5.35
C SER A 33 -7.07 -5.11 5.09
N LEU A 34 -7.18 -4.23 6.10
CA LEU A 34 -6.65 -2.86 6.05
C LEU A 34 -5.20 -2.80 5.54
N SER A 35 -4.35 -3.74 5.98
CA SER A 35 -2.96 -3.83 5.53
C SER A 35 -2.83 -4.10 4.03
N SER A 36 -3.70 -4.94 3.46
CA SER A 36 -3.72 -5.25 2.03
C SER A 36 -4.21 -4.05 1.21
N LEU A 37 -5.21 -3.34 1.73
CA LEU A 37 -5.67 -2.09 1.10
C LEU A 37 -4.56 -1.03 1.13
N VAL A 38 -3.90 -0.84 2.26
CA VAL A 38 -2.76 0.08 2.41
C VAL A 38 -1.61 -0.31 1.48
N GLU A 39 -1.26 -1.59 1.41
CA GLU A 39 -0.23 -2.11 0.50
C GLU A 39 -0.56 -1.81 -0.96
N HIS A 40 -1.82 -2.03 -1.37
CA HIS A 40 -2.26 -1.74 -2.74
C HIS A 40 -2.20 -0.24 -3.07
N VAL A 41 -2.68 0.60 -2.15
CA VAL A 41 -2.64 2.07 -2.30
C VAL A 41 -1.20 2.58 -2.34
N MET A 42 -0.33 2.11 -1.43
CA MET A 42 1.08 2.49 -1.41
C MET A 42 1.83 1.99 -2.65
N SER A 43 1.58 0.76 -3.11
CA SER A 43 2.18 0.20 -4.32
C SER A 43 1.77 0.99 -5.57
N THR A 44 0.48 1.35 -5.67
CA THR A 44 -0.03 2.20 -6.75
C THR A 44 0.59 3.60 -6.70
N TYR A 45 0.73 4.18 -5.52
CA TYR A 45 1.37 5.48 -5.32
C TYR A 45 2.85 5.47 -5.75
N LEU A 46 3.60 4.42 -5.38
CA LEU A 46 5.00 4.26 -5.78
C LEU A 46 5.16 3.96 -7.27
N SER A 47 4.28 3.13 -7.84
CA SER A 47 4.30 2.79 -9.27
C SER A 47 3.91 3.98 -10.16
N GLY A 48 3.05 4.87 -9.66
CA GLY A 48 2.65 6.10 -10.34
C GLY A 48 3.77 7.14 -10.48
N ASP A 49 4.85 7.00 -9.69
CA ASP A 49 6.02 7.89 -9.73
C ASP A 49 7.08 7.41 -10.76
N GLU A 50 7.01 6.15 -11.21
CA GLU A 50 7.94 5.57 -12.21
C GLU A 50 7.57 5.89 -13.67
N THR A 51 6.96 7.05 -13.92
CA THR A 51 6.84 7.61 -15.28
C THR A 51 7.79 8.79 -15.46
N ALA A 52 9.06 8.60 -15.09
CA ALA A 52 10.12 9.30 -15.78
C ALA A 52 10.32 8.62 -17.14
N PRO A 53 9.97 9.24 -18.27
CA PRO A 53 10.38 8.72 -19.57
C PRO A 53 11.90 8.66 -19.57
N THR A 54 12.44 7.45 -19.66
CA THR A 54 13.82 7.21 -20.10
C THR A 54 13.92 7.54 -21.59
N GLU A 55 13.69 8.81 -21.94
CA GLU A 55 14.03 9.41 -23.23
C GLU A 55 15.54 9.67 -23.21
N GLY A 56 16.31 8.60 -23.36
CA GLY A 56 17.77 8.61 -23.38
C GLY A 56 18.36 7.60 -24.35
N GLU A 57 17.55 7.07 -25.28
CA GLU A 57 18.07 6.38 -26.45
C GLU A 57 18.28 7.45 -27.53
N ARG A 58 19.53 7.91 -27.69
CA ARG A 58 19.93 8.64 -28.89
C ARG A 58 21.19 8.04 -29.50
N PRO A 59 21.22 7.95 -30.85
CA PRO A 59 22.13 7.13 -31.65
C PRO A 59 23.58 7.60 -31.68
#